data_AF-A0A9P9CR47-F1
#
_entry.id   AF-A0A9P9CR47-F1
#
_cell.length_a   1.000
_cell.length_b   1.000
_cell.length_c   1.000
_cell.angle_alpha   90.00
_cell.angle_beta   90.00
_cell.angle_gamma   90.00
#
_symmetry.space_group_name_H-M   'P 1'
#
loop_
_entity.id
_entity.type
_entity.pdbx_description
1 polymer ?
#
loop_
_entity_poly.entity_id
_entity_poly.type
_entity_poly.pdbx_seq_one_letter_code
_entity_poly.pdbx_strand_id
1 'polypeptide(L)'
;MTAWNGVGHRWLLSFIPLFASIIWFGGLLAMLIVWLARGQPYYESMSEDQTKAFISDIGATDIKPLFITICAVTSIGLLLALICQLWLRRSERALAHERRRQRVLNTLSIVFSAIGAAALILLSVFDTVRYPTMHRLFLFIFIVGVVLSAIFTVFEFRSLSRSYPSERSIRRAFWMKNVLLILLAPAIIAFLVCLAVDIDIAAVLEWIIAFLFTFYLLTFWQDLLIRTEEVVGETSPSSPTNIDLGEVTSTA
;
A
#
# COMPACT_ATOMS: atom_id res chain seq x y z
N MET A 1 -0.26 8.91 -35.21
CA MET A 1 -0.47 10.02 -34.25
C MET A 1 -1.40 9.59 -33.10
N THR A 2 -1.02 8.60 -32.27
CA THR A 2 -1.85 8.14 -31.12
C THR A 2 -1.04 7.74 -29.88
N ALA A 3 0.29 7.92 -29.87
CA ALA A 3 1.12 7.56 -28.72
C ALA A 3 1.08 8.58 -27.56
N TRP A 4 0.65 9.83 -27.83
CA TRP A 4 0.68 10.91 -26.85
C TRP A 4 -0.43 10.83 -25.77
N ASN A 5 -1.54 10.14 -26.05
CA ASN A 5 -2.66 10.04 -25.10
C ASN A 5 -2.42 9.01 -23.98
N GLY A 6 -1.44 8.11 -24.12
CA GLY A 6 -1.18 7.06 -23.14
C GLY A 6 -0.33 7.51 -21.94
N VAL A 7 0.58 8.46 -22.15
CA VAL A 7 1.55 8.89 -21.14
C VAL A 7 0.88 9.70 -20.02
N GLY A 8 0.03 10.67 -20.40
CA GLY A 8 -0.69 11.50 -19.42
C GLY A 8 -1.61 10.68 -18.51
N HIS A 9 -2.26 9.65 -19.06
CA HIS A 9 -3.10 8.75 -18.27
C HIS A 9 -2.30 7.96 -17.23
N ARG A 10 -1.11 7.46 -17.57
CA ARG A 10 -0.25 6.69 -16.65
C ARG A 10 0.31 7.55 -15.51
N TRP A 11 0.65 8.81 -15.77
CA TRP A 11 0.99 9.78 -14.73
C TRP A 11 -0.15 9.99 -13.74
N LEU A 12 -1.38 10.16 -14.24
CA LEU A 12 -2.57 10.28 -13.39
C LEU A 12 -2.78 9.05 -12.49
N LEU A 13 -2.55 7.83 -13.01
CA LEU A 13 -2.66 6.60 -12.21
C LEU A 13 -1.65 6.54 -11.06
N SER A 14 -0.47 7.13 -11.23
CA SER A 14 0.55 7.17 -10.17
C SER A 14 0.11 8.00 -8.96
N PHE A 15 -0.74 9.02 -9.15
CA PHE A 15 -1.25 9.84 -8.05
C PHE A 15 -2.27 9.11 -7.15
N ILE A 16 -2.85 8.00 -7.60
CA ILE A 16 -3.86 7.25 -6.81
C ILE A 16 -3.31 6.80 -5.45
N PRO A 17 -2.22 6.00 -5.36
CA PRO A 17 -1.66 5.60 -4.07
C PRO A 17 -1.08 6.78 -3.28
N LEU A 18 -0.60 7.83 -3.94
CA LEU A 18 -0.12 9.03 -3.25
C LEU A 18 -1.26 9.74 -2.53
N PHE A 19 -2.38 9.97 -3.22
CA PHE A 19 -3.58 10.56 -2.65
C PHE A 19 -4.12 9.71 -1.50
N ALA A 20 -4.22 8.40 -1.68
CA ALA A 20 -4.64 7.48 -0.61
C ALA A 20 -3.74 7.56 0.62
N SER A 21 -2.41 7.62 0.43
CA SER A 21 -1.44 7.76 1.52
C SER A 21 -1.59 9.08 2.28
N ILE A 22 -1.81 10.19 1.57
CA ILE A 22 -2.03 11.52 2.16
C ILE A 22 -3.33 11.54 2.97
N ILE A 23 -4.41 10.98 2.44
CA ILE A 23 -5.70 10.92 3.14
C ILE A 23 -5.60 10.05 4.39
N TRP A 24 -4.94 8.88 4.30
CA TRP A 24 -4.70 8.02 5.45
C TRP A 24 -3.90 8.73 6.54
N PHE A 25 -2.71 9.23 6.20
CA PHE A 25 -1.82 9.90 7.15
C PHE A 25 -2.44 11.17 7.74
N GLY A 26 -2.96 12.05 6.90
CA GLY A 26 -3.58 13.30 7.31
C GLY A 26 -4.83 13.07 8.15
N GLY A 27 -5.62 12.05 7.81
CA GLY A 27 -6.78 11.61 8.57
C GLY A 27 -6.43 11.11 9.97
N LEU A 28 -5.45 10.19 10.07
CA LEU A 28 -4.95 9.71 11.35
C LEU A 28 -4.36 10.85 12.20
N LEU A 29 -3.57 11.72 11.59
CA LEU A 29 -3.00 12.88 12.26
C LEU A 29 -4.10 13.82 12.77
N ALA A 30 -5.15 14.07 12.00
CA ALA A 30 -6.28 14.87 12.42
C ALA A 30 -7.00 14.24 13.63
N MET A 31 -7.25 12.92 13.60
CA MET A 31 -7.86 12.21 14.73
C MET A 31 -6.97 12.29 15.98
N LEU A 32 -5.65 12.13 15.84
CA LEU A 32 -4.69 12.25 16.93
C LEU A 32 -4.68 13.66 17.52
N ILE A 33 -4.64 14.70 16.67
CA ILE A 33 -4.68 16.10 17.10
C ILE A 33 -5.98 16.39 17.84
N VAL A 34 -7.13 15.93 17.34
CA VAL A 34 -8.44 16.14 18.00
C VAL A 34 -8.44 15.49 19.38
N TRP A 35 -7.94 14.27 19.52
CA TRP A 35 -7.85 13.59 20.81
C TRP A 35 -6.95 14.32 21.81
N LEU A 36 -5.76 14.77 21.37
CA LEU A 36 -4.83 15.53 22.20
C LEU A 36 -5.39 16.92 22.58
N ALA A 37 -6.01 17.62 21.64
CA ALA A 37 -6.59 18.95 21.87
C ALA A 37 -7.77 18.91 22.85
N ARG A 38 -8.48 17.78 22.95
CA ARG A 38 -9.56 17.56 23.93
C ARG A 38 -9.04 17.13 25.31
N GLY A 39 -7.72 17.04 25.50
CA GLY A 39 -7.14 16.63 26.78
C GLY A 39 -7.23 15.13 27.07
N GLN A 40 -7.21 14.29 26.02
CA GLN A 40 -7.24 12.83 26.14
C GLN A 40 -8.46 12.29 26.91
N PRO A 41 -9.69 12.59 26.46
CA PRO A 41 -10.89 12.13 27.14
C PRO A 41 -11.00 10.61 27.14
N TYR A 42 -11.62 10.07 28.20
CA TYR A 42 -12.03 8.68 28.28
C TYR A 42 -13.31 8.48 27.48
N TYR A 43 -13.33 7.52 26.55
CA TYR A 43 -14.46 7.26 25.66
C TYR A 43 -15.31 6.07 26.13
N GLU A 44 -16.59 6.04 25.75
CA GLU A 44 -17.51 4.93 26.08
C GLU A 44 -17.04 3.57 25.53
N SER A 45 -16.31 3.57 24.42
CA SER A 45 -15.75 2.34 23.85
C SER A 45 -14.51 1.83 24.57
N MET A 46 -13.93 2.62 25.48
CA MET A 46 -12.75 2.23 26.23
C MET A 46 -13.12 1.28 27.38
N SER A 47 -12.25 0.31 27.63
CA SER A 47 -12.38 -0.59 28.80
C SER A 47 -12.00 0.16 30.09
N GLU A 48 -12.57 -0.23 31.23
CA GLU A 48 -12.35 0.47 32.52
C GLU A 48 -10.87 0.63 32.89
N ASP A 49 -10.03 -0.32 32.49
CA ASP A 49 -8.59 -0.34 32.76
C ASP A 49 -7.74 0.40 31.70
N GLN A 50 -8.37 0.97 30.67
CA GLN A 50 -7.69 1.58 29.52
C GLN A 50 -7.42 3.07 29.74
N THR A 51 -6.17 3.49 29.55
CA THR A 51 -5.74 4.90 29.62
C THR A 51 -5.41 5.50 28.25
N LYS A 52 -5.06 4.68 27.26
CA LYS A 52 -4.71 5.12 25.90
C LYS A 52 -5.81 4.74 24.92
N ALA A 53 -6.35 5.72 24.21
CA ALA A 53 -7.42 5.48 23.24
C ALA A 53 -6.88 4.83 21.96
N PHE A 54 -7.57 3.79 21.49
CA PHE A 54 -7.38 3.27 20.13
C PHE A 54 -7.84 4.32 19.10
N ILE A 55 -7.33 4.21 17.87
CA ILE A 55 -7.84 4.98 16.73
C ILE A 55 -9.33 4.72 16.56
N SER A 56 -9.74 3.46 16.72
CA SER A 56 -11.14 3.02 16.62
C SER A 56 -12.02 3.60 17.71
N ASP A 57 -11.51 3.84 18.93
CA ASP A 57 -12.25 4.51 20.00
C ASP A 57 -12.60 5.95 19.62
N ILE A 58 -11.59 6.70 19.19
CA ILE A 58 -11.75 8.07 18.73
C ILE A 58 -12.67 8.09 17.49
N GLY A 59 -12.50 7.13 16.58
CA GLY A 59 -13.31 6.95 15.38
C GLY A 59 -14.76 6.51 15.63
N ALA A 60 -15.13 6.12 16.85
CA ALA A 60 -16.50 5.76 17.20
C ALA A 60 -17.35 6.95 17.66
N THR A 61 -16.73 8.11 17.87
CA THR A 61 -17.35 9.32 18.44
C THR A 61 -17.99 10.24 17.39
N ASP A 62 -18.07 11.54 17.68
CA ASP A 62 -18.59 12.58 16.78
C ASP A 62 -17.80 12.71 15.47
N ILE A 63 -16.55 12.25 15.45
CA ILE A 63 -15.70 12.21 14.24
C ILE A 63 -15.78 10.89 13.46
N LYS A 64 -16.77 10.04 13.73
CA LYS A 64 -17.00 8.79 12.97
C LYS A 64 -17.09 8.98 11.44
N PRO A 65 -17.76 10.01 10.90
CA PRO A 65 -17.78 10.23 9.45
C PRO A 65 -16.38 10.44 8.84
N LEU A 66 -15.47 11.09 9.60
CA LEU A 66 -14.07 11.25 9.18
C LEU A 66 -13.37 9.90 9.11
N PHE A 67 -13.51 9.06 10.15
CA PHE A 67 -12.92 7.72 10.19
C PHE A 67 -13.39 6.84 9.02
N ILE A 68 -14.70 6.81 8.74
CA ILE A 68 -15.27 6.07 7.61
C ILE A 68 -14.70 6.57 6.27
N THR A 69 -14.61 7.90 6.10
CA THR A 69 -14.08 8.51 4.87
C THR A 69 -12.63 8.12 4.64
N ILE A 70 -11.80 8.19 5.68
CA ILE A 70 -10.37 7.82 5.60
C ILE A 70 -10.23 6.35 5.23
N CYS A 71 -10.96 5.46 5.90
CA CYS A 71 -10.96 4.02 5.62
C CYS A 71 -11.41 3.73 4.19
N ALA A 72 -12.52 4.31 3.73
CA ALA A 72 -13.07 4.08 2.39
C ALA A 72 -12.13 4.55 1.28
N VAL A 73 -11.63 5.79 1.37
CA VAL A 73 -10.73 6.34 0.35
C VAL A 73 -9.43 5.54 0.30
N THR A 74 -8.87 5.15 1.44
CA THR A 74 -7.63 4.39 1.51
C THR A 74 -7.80 2.97 0.99
N SER A 75 -8.88 2.29 1.36
CA SER A 75 -9.25 0.95 0.88
C SER A 75 -9.36 0.91 -0.65
N ILE A 76 -10.10 1.86 -1.22
CA ILE A 76 -10.30 1.95 -2.67
C ILE A 76 -8.96 2.30 -3.34
N GLY A 77 -8.22 3.26 -2.79
CA GLY A 77 -6.93 3.68 -3.32
C GLY A 77 -5.90 2.53 -3.38
N LEU A 78 -5.80 1.72 -2.33
CA LEU A 78 -4.92 0.55 -2.30
C LEU A 78 -5.32 -0.49 -3.35
N LEU A 79 -6.62 -0.80 -3.44
CA LEU A 79 -7.12 -1.78 -4.42
C LEU A 79 -6.87 -1.30 -5.85
N LEU A 80 -7.14 -0.02 -6.14
CA LEU A 80 -6.86 0.59 -7.43
C LEU A 80 -5.36 0.60 -7.74
N ALA A 81 -4.49 0.86 -6.76
CA ALA A 81 -3.05 0.84 -6.97
C ALA A 81 -2.56 -0.55 -7.43
N LEU A 82 -3.01 -1.62 -6.77
CA LEU A 82 -2.69 -3.00 -7.16
C LEU A 82 -3.26 -3.36 -8.55
N ILE A 83 -4.49 -2.95 -8.84
CA ILE A 83 -5.09 -3.13 -10.17
C ILE A 83 -4.27 -2.40 -11.23
N CYS A 84 -3.88 -1.14 -10.99
CA CYS A 84 -3.05 -0.36 -11.90
C CYS A 84 -1.69 -1.03 -12.15
N GLN A 85 -1.07 -1.60 -11.11
CA GLN A 85 0.16 -2.37 -11.27
C GLN A 85 -0.03 -3.59 -12.18
N LEU A 86 -1.13 -4.33 -12.02
CA LEU A 86 -1.46 -5.44 -12.93
C LEU A 86 -1.66 -4.95 -14.38
N TRP A 87 -2.38 -3.85 -14.57
CA TRP A 87 -2.63 -3.30 -15.90
C TRP A 87 -1.35 -2.86 -16.61
N LEU A 88 -0.47 -2.12 -15.93
CA LEU A 88 0.82 -1.69 -16.50
C LEU A 88 1.71 -2.89 -16.84
N ARG A 89 1.74 -3.92 -16.00
CA ARG A 89 2.55 -5.13 -16.23
C ARG A 89 2.07 -5.99 -17.40
N ARG A 90 0.78 -5.97 -17.74
CA ARG A 90 0.29 -6.66 -18.96
C ARG A 90 0.91 -6.10 -20.24
N SER A 91 1.42 -4.86 -20.19
CA SER A 91 2.10 -4.20 -21.31
C SER A 91 3.55 -4.66 -21.50
N GLU A 92 4.17 -5.31 -20.51
CA GLU A 92 5.59 -5.69 -20.50
C GLU A 92 5.77 -7.17 -20.91
N ARG A 93 6.74 -7.44 -21.80
CA ARG A 93 6.97 -8.77 -22.38
C ARG A 93 7.77 -9.68 -21.42
N ALA A 94 7.10 -10.31 -20.45
CA ALA A 94 7.73 -11.31 -19.59
C ALA A 94 7.91 -12.68 -20.29
N LEU A 95 9.00 -13.40 -19.98
CA LEU A 95 9.24 -14.79 -20.40
C LEU A 95 8.08 -15.71 -19.97
N ALA A 96 7.73 -16.70 -20.79
CA ALA A 96 6.49 -17.48 -20.63
C ALA A 96 6.35 -18.20 -19.27
N HIS A 97 7.44 -18.74 -18.72
CA HIS A 97 7.42 -19.46 -17.43
C HIS A 97 7.24 -18.49 -16.24
N GLU A 98 7.97 -17.37 -16.25
CA GLU A 98 7.86 -16.36 -15.19
C GLU A 98 6.51 -15.66 -15.18
N ARG A 99 5.88 -15.55 -16.35
CA ARG A 99 4.54 -14.99 -16.54
C ARG A 99 3.47 -15.72 -15.73
N ARG A 100 3.55 -17.06 -15.57
CA ARG A 100 2.55 -17.82 -14.80
C ARG A 100 2.70 -17.55 -13.30
N ARG A 101 3.92 -17.61 -12.77
CA ARG A 101 4.20 -17.34 -11.35
C ARG A 101 3.79 -15.92 -10.96
N GLN A 102 4.22 -14.93 -11.74
CA GLN A 102 3.88 -13.53 -11.50
C GLN A 102 2.36 -13.30 -11.54
N ARG A 103 1.66 -13.90 -12.51
CA ARG A 103 0.19 -13.79 -12.60
C ARG A 103 -0.51 -14.35 -11.37
N VAL A 104 -0.09 -15.52 -10.88
CA VAL A 104 -0.70 -16.12 -9.67
C VAL A 104 -0.44 -15.24 -8.44
N LEU A 105 0.81 -14.83 -8.21
CA LEU A 105 1.16 -13.99 -7.06
C LEU A 105 0.43 -12.65 -7.07
N ASN A 106 0.34 -12.00 -8.23
CA ASN A 106 -0.36 -10.73 -8.38
C ASN A 106 -1.88 -10.91 -8.17
N THR A 107 -2.50 -11.92 -8.78
CA THR A 107 -3.92 -12.21 -8.56
C THR A 107 -4.23 -12.48 -7.08
N LEU A 108 -3.40 -13.27 -6.40
CA LEU A 108 -3.55 -13.51 -4.96
C LEU A 108 -3.43 -12.21 -4.16
N SER A 109 -2.41 -11.39 -4.45
CA SER A 109 -2.23 -10.10 -3.80
C SER A 109 -3.46 -9.19 -3.92
N ILE A 110 -4.06 -9.10 -5.12
CA ILE A 110 -5.27 -8.33 -5.37
C ILE A 110 -6.46 -8.90 -4.60
N VAL A 111 -6.68 -10.21 -4.63
CA VAL A 111 -7.83 -10.85 -3.95
C VAL A 111 -7.76 -10.62 -2.44
N PHE A 112 -6.60 -10.86 -1.82
CA PHE A 112 -6.42 -10.63 -0.39
C PHE A 112 -6.52 -9.14 -0.02
N SER A 113 -6.03 -8.24 -0.88
CA SER A 113 -6.22 -6.79 -0.68
C SER A 113 -7.68 -6.37 -0.82
N ALA A 114 -8.46 -6.98 -1.70
CA ALA A 114 -9.88 -6.67 -1.86
C ALA A 114 -10.68 -7.09 -0.62
N ILE A 115 -10.37 -8.28 -0.08
CA ILE A 115 -10.94 -8.76 1.19
C ILE A 115 -10.57 -7.80 2.33
N GLY A 116 -9.29 -7.42 2.43
CA GLY A 116 -8.82 -6.48 3.45
C GLY A 116 -9.46 -5.09 3.31
N ALA A 117 -9.59 -4.57 2.09
CA ALA A 117 -10.20 -3.28 1.79
C ALA A 117 -11.69 -3.25 2.18
N ALA A 118 -12.43 -4.32 1.86
CA ALA A 118 -13.82 -4.46 2.28
C ALA A 118 -13.93 -4.52 3.81
N ALA A 119 -13.06 -5.29 4.48
CA ALA A 119 -13.03 -5.38 5.93
C ALA A 119 -12.69 -4.05 6.62
N LEU A 120 -11.78 -3.25 6.07
CA LEU A 120 -11.44 -1.91 6.58
C LEU A 120 -12.61 -0.92 6.46
N ILE A 121 -13.41 -1.02 5.39
CA ILE A 121 -14.63 -0.21 5.29
C ILE A 121 -15.66 -0.68 6.33
N LEU A 122 -15.89 -1.99 6.42
CA LEU A 122 -16.88 -2.55 7.33
C LEU A 122 -16.53 -2.27 8.80
N LEU A 123 -15.26 -2.39 9.22
CA LEU A 123 -14.86 -2.07 10.60
C LEU A 123 -15.07 -0.59 10.93
N SER A 124 -14.98 0.32 9.94
CA SER A 124 -15.24 1.74 10.18
C SER A 124 -16.74 2.05 10.38
N VAL A 125 -17.61 1.25 9.78
CA VAL A 125 -19.07 1.36 9.91
C VAL A 125 -19.56 0.70 11.19
N PHE A 126 -19.10 -0.53 11.47
CA PHE A 126 -19.37 -1.28 12.69
C PHE A 126 -18.40 -0.84 13.78
N ASP A 127 -18.77 0.23 14.50
CA ASP A 127 -17.93 0.82 15.55
C ASP A 127 -17.82 -0.03 16.83
N THR A 128 -16.87 0.37 17.67
CA THR A 128 -16.54 -0.28 18.94
C THR A 128 -17.59 -0.10 20.03
N VAL A 129 -18.49 0.90 19.93
CA VAL A 129 -19.55 1.14 20.92
C VAL A 129 -20.73 0.21 20.70
N ARG A 130 -21.25 0.16 19.46
CA ARG A 130 -22.48 -0.54 19.09
C ARG A 130 -22.24 -1.99 18.67
N TYR A 131 -21.11 -2.27 18.02
CA TYR A 131 -20.83 -3.58 17.44
C TYR A 131 -19.37 -4.05 17.71
N PRO A 132 -18.90 -4.09 18.97
CA PRO A 132 -17.50 -4.39 19.31
C PRO A 132 -17.00 -5.75 18.80
N THR A 133 -17.85 -6.77 18.78
CA THR A 133 -17.48 -8.11 18.27
C THR A 133 -17.29 -8.09 16.75
N MET A 134 -18.17 -7.42 16.01
CA MET A 134 -18.05 -7.30 14.56
C MET A 134 -16.85 -6.43 14.18
N HIS A 135 -16.63 -5.33 14.91
CA HIS A 135 -15.47 -4.47 14.74
C HIS A 135 -14.16 -5.27 14.84
N ARG A 136 -13.98 -6.05 15.92
CA ARG A 136 -12.79 -6.89 16.13
C ARG A 136 -12.63 -7.97 15.07
N LEU A 137 -13.73 -8.57 14.62
CA LEU A 137 -13.69 -9.54 13.52
C LEU A 137 -13.21 -8.90 12.21
N PHE A 138 -13.77 -7.75 11.83
CA PHE A 138 -13.36 -7.06 10.60
C PHE A 138 -11.94 -6.50 10.71
N LEU A 139 -11.50 -6.04 11.89
CA LEU A 139 -10.12 -5.67 12.15
C LEU A 139 -9.17 -6.85 11.89
N PHE A 140 -9.49 -8.03 12.40
CA PHE A 140 -8.71 -9.24 12.16
C PHE A 140 -8.65 -9.60 10.66
N ILE A 141 -9.80 -9.60 9.97
CA ILE A 141 -9.88 -9.89 8.53
C ILE A 141 -9.08 -8.86 7.72
N PHE A 142 -9.16 -7.57 8.08
CA PHE A 142 -8.38 -6.51 7.46
C PHE A 142 -6.88 -6.77 7.58
N ILE A 143 -6.39 -7.00 8.79
CA ILE A 143 -4.97 -7.26 9.07
C ILE A 143 -4.48 -8.47 8.27
N VAL A 144 -5.19 -9.60 8.35
CA VAL A 144 -4.80 -10.83 7.63
C VAL A 144 -4.82 -10.60 6.11
N GLY A 145 -5.86 -9.95 5.59
CA GLY A 145 -5.98 -9.64 4.16
C GLY A 145 -4.83 -8.77 3.64
N VAL A 146 -4.52 -7.69 4.35
CA VAL A 146 -3.41 -6.78 3.97
C VAL A 146 -2.05 -7.44 4.11
N VAL A 147 -1.80 -8.19 5.19
CA VAL A 147 -0.52 -8.88 5.40
C VAL A 147 -0.30 -9.96 4.34
N LEU A 148 -1.30 -10.80 4.05
CA LEU A 148 -1.19 -11.81 2.99
C LEU A 148 -0.99 -11.16 1.62
N SER A 149 -1.72 -10.08 1.33
CA SER A 149 -1.52 -9.30 0.11
C SER A 149 -0.08 -8.80 -0.01
N ALA A 150 0.47 -8.21 1.07
CA ALA A 150 1.85 -7.71 1.12
C ALA A 150 2.89 -8.81 0.94
N ILE A 151 2.69 -9.98 1.56
CA ILE A 151 3.56 -11.15 1.39
C ILE A 151 3.62 -11.56 -0.08
N PHE A 152 2.47 -11.67 -0.75
CA PHE A 152 2.42 -12.02 -2.17
C PHE A 152 3.07 -10.95 -3.05
N THR A 153 2.87 -9.67 -2.76
CA THR A 153 3.56 -8.56 -3.46
C THR A 153 5.07 -8.66 -3.28
N VAL A 154 5.58 -8.92 -2.07
CA VAL A 154 7.02 -9.06 -1.83
C VAL A 154 7.59 -10.28 -2.57
N PHE A 155 6.87 -11.41 -2.58
CA PHE A 155 7.29 -12.58 -3.36
C PHE A 155 7.30 -12.32 -4.87
N GLU A 156 6.35 -11.53 -5.38
CA GLU A 156 6.34 -11.10 -6.78
C GLU A 156 7.58 -10.25 -7.10
N PHE A 157 7.88 -9.25 -6.26
CA PHE A 157 9.06 -8.40 -6.45
C PHE A 157 10.38 -9.16 -6.24
N ARG A 158 10.42 -10.15 -5.36
CA ARG A 158 11.56 -11.06 -5.21
C ARG A 158 11.78 -11.89 -6.48
N SER A 159 10.69 -12.42 -7.04
CA SER A 159 10.73 -13.12 -8.32
C SER A 159 11.31 -12.19 -9.39
N LEU A 160 10.77 -10.97 -9.51
CA LEU A 160 11.18 -9.99 -10.51
C LEU A 160 12.65 -9.55 -10.35
N SER A 161 13.10 -9.30 -9.11
CA SER A 161 14.47 -8.90 -8.83
C SER A 161 15.50 -9.98 -9.18
N ARG A 162 15.11 -11.26 -9.23
CA ARG A 162 15.99 -12.35 -9.69
C ARG A 162 16.06 -12.42 -11.21
N SER A 163 14.95 -12.14 -11.88
CA SER A 163 14.82 -12.19 -13.34
C SER A 163 15.51 -11.02 -14.03
N TYR A 164 15.53 -9.85 -13.39
CA TYR A 164 16.14 -8.61 -13.91
C TYR A 164 17.19 -8.06 -12.93
N PRO A 165 18.34 -8.74 -12.76
CA PRO A 165 19.35 -8.35 -11.77
C PRO A 165 20.07 -7.03 -12.12
N SER A 166 20.06 -6.61 -13.39
CA SER A 166 20.65 -5.35 -13.87
C SER A 166 19.85 -4.11 -13.44
N GLU A 167 18.55 -4.26 -13.19
CA GLU A 167 17.66 -3.13 -12.90
C GLU A 167 17.68 -2.74 -11.42
N ARG A 168 18.40 -1.66 -11.10
CA ARG A 168 18.54 -1.14 -9.73
C ARG A 168 17.21 -0.60 -9.18
N SER A 169 16.29 -0.14 -10.04
CA SER A 169 14.96 0.35 -9.65
C SER A 169 14.13 -0.75 -8.99
N ILE A 170 14.04 -1.92 -9.62
CA ILE A 170 13.31 -3.09 -9.16
C ILE A 170 13.86 -3.60 -7.82
N ARG A 171 15.19 -3.62 -7.67
CA ARG A 171 15.84 -4.06 -6.42
C ARG A 171 15.55 -3.11 -5.26
N ARG A 172 15.55 -1.79 -5.50
CA ARG A 172 15.17 -0.80 -4.47
C ARG A 172 13.73 -0.98 -4.03
N ALA A 173 12.79 -1.11 -4.97
CA ALA A 173 11.38 -1.33 -4.68
C ALA A 173 11.14 -2.62 -3.87
N PHE A 174 11.84 -3.71 -4.22
CA PHE A 174 11.83 -4.95 -3.44
C PHE A 174 12.29 -4.74 -1.99
N TRP A 175 13.44 -4.10 -1.78
CA TRP A 175 13.98 -3.89 -0.43
C TRP A 175 13.10 -2.98 0.42
N MET A 176 12.55 -1.90 -0.16
CA MET A 176 11.64 -1.01 0.58
C MET A 176 10.41 -1.76 1.09
N LYS A 177 9.77 -2.58 0.24
CA LYS A 177 8.62 -3.40 0.65
C LYS A 177 9.01 -4.47 1.65
N ASN A 178 10.15 -5.12 1.46
CA ASN A 178 10.61 -6.18 2.35
C ASN A 178 10.94 -5.64 3.76
N VAL A 179 11.62 -4.48 3.86
CA VAL A 179 11.90 -3.82 5.14
C VAL A 179 10.60 -3.46 5.85
N LEU A 180 9.64 -2.87 5.14
CA LEU A 180 8.34 -2.56 5.71
C LEU A 180 7.59 -3.81 6.15
N LEU A 181 7.59 -4.90 5.37
CA LEU A 181 6.95 -6.15 5.77
C LEU A 181 7.60 -6.74 7.04
N ILE A 182 8.93 -6.74 7.12
CA ILE A 182 9.68 -7.23 8.29
C ILE A 182 9.47 -6.32 9.51
N LEU A 183 9.17 -5.04 9.31
CA LEU A 183 8.84 -4.11 10.40
C LEU A 183 7.38 -4.24 10.86
N LEU A 184 6.42 -4.24 9.92
CA LEU A 184 4.99 -4.26 10.21
C LEU A 184 4.53 -5.63 10.71
N ALA A 185 4.98 -6.74 10.12
CA ALA A 185 4.43 -8.06 10.47
C ALA A 185 4.68 -8.43 11.95
N PRO A 186 5.90 -8.25 12.51
CA PRO A 186 6.12 -8.46 13.95
C PRO A 186 5.37 -7.45 14.81
N ALA A 187 5.28 -6.18 14.40
CA ALA A 187 4.51 -5.17 15.14
C ALA A 187 3.03 -5.54 15.23
N ILE A 188 2.45 -6.05 14.14
CA ILE A 188 1.08 -6.58 14.08
C ILE A 188 0.92 -7.78 15.02
N ILE A 189 1.87 -8.71 15.02
CA ILE A 189 1.82 -9.86 15.94
C ILE A 189 1.86 -9.38 17.40
N ALA A 190 2.75 -8.43 17.73
CA ALA A 190 2.82 -7.84 19.05
C ALA A 190 1.50 -7.15 19.43
N PHE A 191 0.89 -6.40 18.50
CA PHE A 191 -0.43 -5.78 18.68
C PHE A 191 -1.50 -6.83 19.01
N LEU A 192 -1.59 -7.89 18.23
CA LEU A 192 -2.59 -8.95 18.44
C LEU A 192 -2.41 -9.69 19.77
N VAL A 193 -1.17 -9.87 20.24
CA VAL A 193 -0.88 -10.44 21.56
C VAL A 193 -1.26 -9.45 22.66
N CYS A 194 -0.89 -8.17 22.52
CA CYS A 194 -1.18 -7.13 23.50
C CYS A 194 -2.69 -6.89 23.68
N LEU A 195 -3.53 -7.12 22.66
CA LEU A 195 -5.00 -7.06 22.81
C LEU A 195 -5.54 -7.98 23.94
N ALA A 196 -4.81 -9.02 24.34
CA ALA A 196 -5.18 -9.91 25.43
C ALA A 196 -4.37 -9.70 26.73
N VAL A 197 -3.25 -8.97 26.67
CA VAL A 197 -2.30 -8.84 27.78
C VAL A 197 -2.30 -7.43 28.37
N ASP A 198 -2.21 -6.41 27.51
CA ASP A 198 -2.09 -5.01 27.90
C ASP A 198 -2.73 -4.12 26.82
N ILE A 199 -3.92 -3.61 27.14
CA ILE A 199 -4.76 -2.84 26.23
C ILE A 199 -4.11 -1.49 25.87
N ASP A 200 -3.38 -0.87 26.80
CA ASP A 200 -2.72 0.41 26.56
C ASP A 200 -1.55 0.28 25.60
N ILE A 201 -0.73 -0.77 25.75
CA ILE A 201 0.33 -1.09 24.80
C ILE A 201 -0.26 -1.42 23.44
N ALA A 202 -1.37 -2.17 23.39
CA ALA A 202 -2.07 -2.45 22.14
C ALA A 202 -2.55 -1.16 21.45
N ALA A 203 -3.08 -0.20 22.19
CA ALA A 203 -3.51 1.09 21.63
C ALA A 203 -2.34 1.86 21.01
N VAL A 204 -1.20 1.92 21.71
CA VAL A 204 0.02 2.55 21.17
C VAL A 204 0.52 1.83 19.91
N LEU A 205 0.53 0.50 19.90
CA LEU A 205 0.93 -0.28 18.74
C LEU A 205 0.00 -0.07 17.55
N GLU A 206 -1.31 0.06 17.76
CA GLU A 206 -2.28 0.37 16.69
C GLU A 206 -1.90 1.67 15.98
N TRP A 207 -1.63 2.74 16.74
CA TRP A 207 -1.16 4.03 16.19
C TRP A 207 0.13 3.88 15.39
N ILE A 208 1.13 3.19 15.94
CA ILE A 208 2.43 2.99 15.27
C ILE A 208 2.22 2.23 13.94
N ILE A 209 1.46 1.13 13.97
CA ILE A 209 1.20 0.31 12.78
C ILE A 209 0.42 1.11 11.74
N ALA A 210 -0.59 1.88 12.16
CA ALA A 210 -1.40 2.68 11.27
C ALA A 210 -0.57 3.78 10.58
N PHE A 211 0.33 4.46 11.30
CA PHE A 211 1.25 5.41 10.66
C PHE A 211 2.25 4.71 9.74
N LEU A 212 2.81 3.56 10.16
CA LEU A 212 3.75 2.79 9.35
C LEU A 212 3.10 2.25 8.05
N PHE A 213 1.81 1.93 8.09
CA PHE A 213 1.03 1.53 6.92
C PHE A 213 1.01 2.62 5.84
N THR A 214 1.12 3.90 6.19
CA THR A 214 1.31 5.00 5.22
C THR A 214 2.53 4.76 4.33
N PHE A 215 3.67 4.38 4.92
CA PHE A 215 4.89 4.14 4.15
C PHE A 215 4.74 2.94 3.24
N TYR A 216 3.97 1.93 3.65
CA TYR A 216 3.60 0.80 2.80
C TYR A 216 2.79 1.25 1.58
N LEU A 217 1.77 2.09 1.76
CA LEU A 217 0.99 2.67 0.66
C LEU A 217 1.88 3.50 -0.30
N LEU A 218 2.80 4.30 0.23
CA LEU A 218 3.74 5.09 -0.58
C LEU A 218 4.67 4.23 -1.45
N THR A 219 4.94 2.98 -1.08
CA THR A 219 5.72 2.08 -1.96
C THR A 219 5.00 1.77 -3.27
N PHE A 220 3.66 1.83 -3.31
CA PHE A 220 2.89 1.63 -4.54
C PHE A 220 2.97 2.85 -5.46
N TRP A 221 3.04 4.06 -4.89
CA TRP A 221 3.27 5.28 -5.66
C TRP A 221 4.59 5.23 -6.40
N GLN A 222 5.67 4.85 -5.70
CA GLN A 222 6.99 4.71 -6.32
C GLN A 222 6.99 3.65 -7.43
N ASP A 223 6.32 2.51 -7.24
CA ASP A 223 6.24 1.49 -8.28
C ASP A 223 5.55 1.98 -9.55
N LEU A 224 4.46 2.75 -9.42
CA LEU A 224 3.74 3.29 -10.57
C LEU A 224 4.53 4.42 -11.25
N LEU A 225 5.23 5.24 -10.46
CA LEU A 225 6.07 6.33 -10.98
C LEU A 225 7.22 5.78 -11.83
N ILE A 226 8.00 4.83 -11.29
CA ILE A 226 9.14 4.23 -12.00
C ILE A 226 8.70 3.65 -13.34
N ARG A 227 7.55 2.95 -13.38
CA ARG A 227 7.00 2.35 -14.60
C ARG A 227 6.49 3.38 -15.60
N THR A 228 6.08 4.54 -15.12
CA THR A 228 5.64 5.64 -15.99
C THR A 228 6.87 6.30 -16.64
N GLU A 229 7.94 6.51 -15.88
CA GLU A 229 9.20 7.10 -16.36
C GLU A 229 9.92 6.22 -17.40
N GLU A 230 9.99 4.90 -17.18
CA GLU A 230 10.60 3.95 -18.13
C GLU A 230 9.96 4.06 -19.53
N VAL A 231 8.63 4.20 -19.60
CA VAL A 231 7.89 4.31 -20.86
C VAL A 231 8.09 5.67 -21.53
N VAL A 232 8.18 6.75 -20.75
CA VAL A 232 8.50 8.08 -21.29
C VAL A 232 9.90 8.09 -21.89
N GLY A 233 10.85 7.38 -21.27
CA GLY A 233 12.20 7.18 -21.80
C GLY A 233 12.20 6.45 -23.14
N GLU A 234 11.42 5.38 -23.30
CA GLU A 234 11.31 4.65 -24.58
C GLU A 234 10.61 5.45 -25.70
N THR A 235 9.68 6.34 -25.34
CA THR A 235 8.91 7.14 -26.31
C THR A 235 9.57 8.47 -26.69
N SER A 236 10.60 8.91 -25.94
CA SER A 236 11.38 10.09 -26.27
C SER A 236 12.46 9.74 -27.30
N PRO A 237 12.50 10.39 -28.48
CA PRO A 237 13.53 10.13 -29.48
C PRO A 237 14.84 10.79 -29.02
N SER A 238 15.67 10.09 -28.25
CA SER A 238 17.04 10.51 -27.98
C SER A 238 18.05 9.64 -28.75
N SER A 239 18.42 10.18 -29.92
CA SER A 239 19.70 10.10 -30.64
C SER A 239 20.25 8.76 -31.15
N PRO A 240 20.82 8.76 -32.36
CA PRO A 240 21.15 7.55 -33.10
C PRO A 240 22.26 6.78 -32.42
N THR A 241 22.09 5.46 -32.35
CA THR A 241 23.19 4.50 -32.30
C THR A 241 24.25 4.96 -33.29
N ASN A 242 25.48 5.21 -32.81
CA ASN A 242 26.65 5.42 -33.66
C ASN A 242 26.66 4.32 -34.74
N ILE A 243 26.34 4.70 -35.98
CA ILE A 243 26.70 3.91 -37.14
C ILE A 243 28.20 4.07 -37.23
N ASP A 244 28.90 3.00 -36.88
CA ASP A 244 30.32 2.82 -37.09
C ASP A 244 30.59 2.97 -38.60
N LEU A 245 31.04 4.15 -39.03
CA LEU A 245 31.60 4.38 -40.34
C LEU A 245 33.13 4.21 -40.26
N GLY A 246 33.57 2.99 -39.93
CA GLY A 246 34.82 2.43 -40.42
C GLY A 246 34.44 1.41 -41.49
N GLU A 247 34.97 1.37 -42.70
CA GLU A 247 36.27 1.76 -43.18
C GLU A 247 36.14 1.78 -44.71
N VAL A 248 36.22 2.96 -45.35
CA VAL A 248 36.40 3.05 -46.81
C VAL A 248 37.90 2.98 -47.04
N THR A 249 38.43 1.76 -47.21
CA THR A 249 39.75 1.56 -47.83
C THR A 249 39.61 1.78 -49.34
N SER A 250 39.79 3.04 -49.74
CA SER A 250 40.32 3.36 -51.07
C SER A 250 41.83 3.41 -50.94
N THR A 251 42.54 2.50 -51.62
CA THR A 251 43.67 2.82 -52.52
C THR A 251 44.35 1.53 -53.00
N ALA A 252 44.46 1.45 -54.33
CA ALA A 252 45.48 0.80 -55.16
C ALA A 252 45.67 -0.73 -55.09
#